data_AF-A0A059LDD1-F1
#
_entry.id   AF-A0A059LDD1-F1
#
_cell.length_a   1.000
_cell.length_b   1.000
_cell.length_c   1.000
_cell.angle_alpha   90.00
_cell.angle_beta   90.00
_cell.angle_gamma   90.00
#
_symmetry.space_group_name_H-M   'P 1'
#
loop_
_entity.id
_entity.type
_entity.pdbx_description
1 polymer ?
#
loop_
_entity_poly.entity_id
_entity_poly.type
_entity_poly.pdbx_seq_one_letter_code
_entity_poly.pdbx_strand_id
1 'polypeptide(L)'
;MAALKASADCEPYPCLAFESAFAALSQWQADLAVLPVENSLGGSIHAVFDLLTRYRLFIVGEVTLAVDHCLLALPGVRREDVQRVLSHPQALAQVEGYVRRMGAARQEVDD
;
A
#
# COMPACT_ATOMS: atom_id res chain seq x y z
N MET A 1 6.79 1.96 -3.86
CA MET A 1 7.87 1.03 -3.43
C MET A 1 7.85 -0.28 -4.21
N ALA A 2 6.73 -1.00 -4.29
CA ALA A 2 6.68 -2.28 -5.02
C ALA A 2 7.05 -2.16 -6.51
N ALA A 3 6.56 -1.12 -7.20
CA ALA A 3 6.92 -0.84 -8.60
C ALA A 3 8.44 -0.70 -8.79
N LEU A 4 9.09 0.16 -8.00
CA LEU A 4 10.55 0.34 -8.02
C LEU A 4 11.34 -0.93 -7.66
N LYS A 5 10.76 -1.81 -6.84
CA LYS A 5 11.36 -3.11 -6.52
C LYS A 5 11.23 -4.10 -7.69
N ALA A 6 10.13 -4.06 -8.42
CA ALA A 6 9.91 -4.90 -9.60
C ALA A 6 10.74 -4.44 -10.81
N SER A 7 10.93 -3.13 -10.97
CA SER A 7 11.79 -2.55 -11.99
C SER A 7 12.40 -1.24 -11.47
N ALA A 8 13.72 -1.20 -11.31
CA ALA A 8 14.41 -0.05 -10.73
C ALA A 8 14.35 1.20 -11.62
N ASP A 9 14.24 1.02 -12.94
CA ASP A 9 14.24 2.10 -13.94
C ASP A 9 12.82 2.51 -14.39
N CYS A 10 11.77 2.09 -13.68
CA CYS A 10 10.40 2.45 -14.05
C CYS A 10 10.02 3.87 -13.61
N GLU A 11 9.19 4.54 -14.41
CA GLU A 11 8.50 5.76 -14.00
C GLU A 11 7.15 5.41 -13.34
N PRO A 12 6.92 5.78 -12.06
CA PRO A 12 5.66 5.46 -11.40
C PRO A 12 4.48 6.22 -11.99
N TYR A 13 3.46 5.47 -12.43
CA TYR A 13 2.18 6.03 -12.88
C TYR A 13 1.09 5.77 -11.82
N PRO A 14 0.73 6.75 -10.98
CA PRO A 14 -0.22 6.55 -9.89
C PRO A 14 -1.65 6.40 -10.41
N CYS A 15 -2.36 5.41 -9.89
CA CYS A 15 -3.77 5.17 -10.18
C CYS A 15 -4.58 5.14 -8.87
N LEU A 16 -5.74 5.81 -8.86
CA LEU A 16 -6.60 5.89 -7.67
C LEU A 16 -7.38 4.60 -7.39
N ALA A 17 -7.53 3.73 -8.39
CA ALA A 17 -8.25 2.47 -8.29
C ALA A 17 -7.53 1.38 -9.08
N PHE A 18 -7.78 0.11 -8.74
CA PHE A 18 -7.23 -1.03 -9.46
C PHE A 18 -7.72 -1.02 -10.91
N GLU A 19 -9.01 -0.76 -11.15
CA GLU A 19 -9.61 -0.64 -12.48
C GLU A 19 -8.86 0.36 -13.36
N SER A 20 -8.42 1.48 -12.79
CA SER A 20 -7.67 2.51 -13.51
C SER A 20 -6.30 2.00 -13.95
N ALA A 21 -5.63 1.16 -13.16
CA ALA A 21 -4.36 0.53 -13.55
C ALA A 21 -4.55 -0.47 -14.71
N PHE A 22 -5.62 -1.28 -14.67
CA PHE A 22 -5.98 -2.19 -15.77
C PHE A 22 -6.34 -1.43 -17.06
N ALA A 23 -7.08 -0.33 -16.92
CA ALA A 23 -7.42 0.54 -18.04
C ALA A 23 -6.17 1.19 -18.65
N ALA A 24 -5.24 1.67 -17.82
CA ALA A 24 -3.97 2.26 -18.28
C ALA A 24 -3.14 1.27 -19.12
N LEU A 25 -3.05 0.01 -18.69
CA LEU A 25 -2.41 -1.05 -19.48
C LEU A 25 -3.15 -1.29 -20.80
N SER A 26 -4.48 -1.38 -20.77
CA SER A 26 -5.28 -1.63 -21.97
C SER A 26 -5.22 -0.50 -23.00
N GLN A 27 -4.96 0.73 -22.52
CA GLN A 27 -4.83 1.93 -23.34
C GLN A 27 -3.38 2.24 -23.73
N TRP A 28 -2.43 1.36 -23.40
CA TRP A 28 -1.00 1.56 -23.67
C TRP A 28 -0.41 2.81 -23.00
N GLN A 29 -0.98 3.23 -21.87
CA GLN A 29 -0.48 4.33 -21.05
C GLN A 29 0.59 3.87 -20.05
N ALA A 30 0.65 2.57 -19.79
CA ALA A 30 1.67 1.93 -18.98
C ALA A 30 2.05 0.58 -19.60
N ASP A 31 3.31 0.17 -19.43
CA ASP A 31 3.79 -1.12 -19.92
C ASP A 31 3.53 -2.27 -18.92
N LEU A 32 3.56 -1.95 -17.62
CA LEU A 32 3.40 -2.88 -16.51
C LEU A 32 2.58 -2.25 -15.38
N ALA A 33 1.77 -3.07 -14.71
CA ALA A 33 1.10 -2.67 -13.47
C ALA A 33 1.55 -3.60 -12.33
N VAL A 34 1.85 -3.00 -11.19
CA VAL A 34 2.15 -3.72 -9.96
C VAL A 34 0.97 -3.58 -9.02
N LEU A 35 0.30 -4.70 -8.76
CA LEU A 35 -0.92 -4.77 -7.98
C LEU A 35 -0.75 -5.72 -6.80
N PRO A 36 -1.29 -5.40 -5.62
CA PRO A 36 -1.26 -6.30 -4.48
C PRO A 36 -2.28 -7.42 -4.70
N VAL A 37 -1.84 -8.67 -4.66
CA VAL A 37 -2.72 -9.86 -4.82
C VAL A 37 -3.00 -10.57 -3.50
N GLU A 38 -2.10 -10.45 -2.53
CA GLU A 38 -2.21 -11.07 -1.22
C GLU A 38 -1.50 -10.21 -0.17
N ASN A 39 -2.06 -10.20 1.05
CA ASN A 39 -1.44 -9.63 2.23
C ASN A 39 -1.45 -10.71 3.33
N SER A 40 -0.31 -10.96 3.96
CA SER A 40 -0.19 -11.97 5.02
C SER A 40 -1.16 -11.78 6.20
N LEU A 41 -1.63 -10.55 6.44
CA LEU A 41 -2.59 -10.23 7.50
C LEU A 41 -4.02 -9.99 6.98
N GLY A 42 -4.15 -9.60 5.72
CA GLY A 42 -5.44 -9.25 5.09
C GLY A 42 -6.02 -10.33 4.17
N GLY A 43 -5.26 -11.40 3.90
CA GLY A 43 -5.60 -12.44 2.95
C GLY A 43 -5.49 -11.99 1.49
N SER A 44 -6.10 -12.77 0.60
CA SER A 44 -6.13 -12.52 -0.83
C SER A 44 -7.00 -11.31 -1.18
N ILE A 45 -6.56 -10.52 -2.15
CA ILE A 45 -7.25 -9.32 -2.63
C ILE A 45 -8.08 -9.71 -3.85
N HIS A 46 -9.30 -10.22 -3.60
CA HIS A 46 -10.19 -10.76 -4.64
C HIS A 46 -10.51 -9.77 -5.76
N ALA A 47 -10.57 -8.47 -5.47
CA ALA A 47 -10.84 -7.45 -6.47
C ALA A 47 -9.84 -7.49 -7.65
N VAL A 48 -8.55 -7.77 -7.39
CA VAL A 48 -7.54 -7.88 -8.45
C VAL A 48 -7.75 -9.14 -9.29
N PHE A 49 -8.11 -10.26 -8.66
CA PHE A 49 -8.44 -11.50 -9.36
C PHE A 49 -9.68 -11.34 -10.24
N ASP A 50 -10.73 -10.68 -9.73
CA ASP A 50 -11.93 -10.39 -10.51
C ASP A 50 -11.59 -9.54 -11.76
N LEU A 51 -10.71 -8.55 -11.62
CA LEU A 51 -10.26 -7.75 -12.77
C LEU A 51 -9.43 -8.55 -13.77
N LEU A 52 -8.58 -9.48 -13.33
CA LEU A 52 -7.86 -10.40 -14.21
C LEU A 52 -8.81 -11.30 -15.02
N THR A 53 -10.00 -11.62 -14.51
CA THR A 53 -10.99 -12.37 -15.31
C THR A 53 -11.70 -11.51 -16.36
N ARG A 54 -11.78 -10.19 -16.13
CA ARG A 54 -12.47 -9.23 -17.03
C ARG A 54 -11.56 -8.69 -18.12
N TYR A 55 -10.29 -8.48 -17.81
CA TYR A 55 -9.29 -7.95 -18.74
C TYR A 55 -8.42 -9.07 -19.30
N ARG A 56 -8.06 -8.99 -20.58
CA ARG A 56 -7.17 -9.98 -21.23
C ARG A 56 -5.70 -9.66 -20.98
N LEU A 57 -5.31 -9.61 -19.70
CA LEU A 57 -3.93 -9.36 -19.26
C LEU A 57 -3.34 -10.62 -18.64
N PHE A 58 -2.01 -10.66 -18.54
CA PHE A 58 -1.27 -11.80 -18.02
C PHE A 58 -0.36 -11.38 -16.88
N ILE A 59 -0.23 -12.24 -15.87
CA ILE A 59 0.76 -12.06 -14.81
C ILE A 59 2.13 -12.44 -15.38
N VAL A 60 3.07 -11.49 -15.38
CA VAL A 60 4.42 -11.68 -15.94
C VAL A 60 5.51 -11.83 -14.87
N GLY A 61 5.15 -11.67 -13.60
CA GLY A 61 6.07 -11.80 -12.48
C GLY A 61 5.38 -11.50 -11.15
N GLU A 62 6.12 -11.74 -10.07
CA GLU A 62 5.68 -11.47 -8.70
C GLU A 62 6.78 -10.76 -7.90
N VAL A 63 6.37 -10.00 -6.89
CA VAL A 63 7.30 -9.37 -5.95
C VAL A 63 6.71 -9.42 -4.55
N THR A 64 7.48 -9.95 -3.60
CA THR A 64 7.14 -9.87 -2.18
C THR A 64 7.75 -8.62 -1.58
N LEU A 65 6.94 -7.77 -0.94
CA LEU A 65 7.38 -6.58 -0.23
C LEU A 65 7.06 -6.73 1.26
N ALA A 66 8.08 -6.63 2.10
CA ALA A 66 7.87 -6.55 3.54
C ALA A 66 7.22 -5.20 3.90
N VAL A 67 6.21 -5.24 4.77
CA VAL A 67 5.51 -4.05 5.24
C VAL A 67 6.16 -3.59 6.53
N ASP A 68 6.93 -2.51 6.45
CA ASP A 68 7.57 -1.85 7.58
C ASP A 68 6.87 -0.53 7.88
N HIS A 69 6.32 -0.40 9.10
CA HIS A 69 5.68 0.84 9.55
C HIS A 69 6.69 1.78 10.18
N CYS A 70 6.73 3.02 9.72
CA CYS A 70 7.57 4.07 10.28
C CYS A 70 6.71 5.14 10.95
N LEU A 71 7.08 5.53 12.18
CA LEU A 71 6.47 6.69 12.84
C LEU A 71 7.14 7.97 12.32
N LEU A 72 6.36 8.87 11.74
CA LEU A 72 6.82 10.13 11.20
C LEU A 72 6.27 11.29 12.05
N ALA A 73 7.12 12.29 12.29
CA ALA A 73 6.76 13.53 12.96
C ALA A 73 7.53 14.69 12.32
N LEU A 74 7.09 15.93 12.59
CA LEU A 74 7.80 17.12 12.14
C LEU A 74 9.20 17.19 12.76
N PRO A 75 10.18 17.81 12.05
CA PRO A 75 11.53 17.99 12.59
C PRO A 75 11.50 18.66 13.97
N GLY A 76 12.21 18.06 14.93
CA GLY A 76 12.31 18.58 16.31
C GLY A 76 11.24 18.08 17.28
N VAL A 77 10.20 17.37 16.82
CA VAL A 77 9.23 16.73 17.72
C VAL A 77 9.89 15.55 18.42
N ARG A 78 9.84 15.54 19.76
CA ARG A 78 10.33 14.41 20.55
C ARG A 78 9.22 13.38 20.68
N ARG A 79 9.61 12.11 20.82
CA ARG A 79 8.65 11.00 20.96
C ARG A 79 7.69 11.20 22.13
N GLU A 80 8.15 11.82 23.22
CA GLU A 80 7.35 12.12 24.41
C GLU A 80 6.26 13.18 24.18
N ASP A 81 6.40 14.01 23.14
CA ASP A 81 5.43 15.04 22.80
C ASP A 81 4.29 14.49 21.91
N VAL A 82 4.37 13.22 21.47
CA VAL A 82 3.39 12.59 20.58
C VAL A 82 2.16 12.14 21.35
N GLN A 83 1.04 12.83 21.15
CA GLN A 83 -0.24 12.50 21.80
C GLN A 83 -1.17 11.66 20.93
N ARG A 84 -1.07 11.78 19.61
CA ARG A 84 -1.94 11.11 18.64
C ARG A 84 -1.15 10.56 17.47
N VAL A 85 -1.50 9.35 17.04
CA VAL A 85 -0.96 8.70 15.84
C VAL A 85 -2.10 8.53 14.84
N LEU A 86 -1.90 9.11 13.65
CA LEU A 86 -2.86 9.10 12.56
C LEU A 86 -2.39 8.16 11.45
N SER A 87 -3.27 7.28 10.97
CA SER A 87 -3.02 6.43 9.80
C SER A 87 -4.33 5.71 9.39
N HIS A 88 -4.29 5.02 8.25
CA HIS A 88 -5.34 4.09 7.83
C HIS A 88 -5.64 3.01 8.90
N PRO A 89 -6.90 2.59 9.10
CA PRO A 89 -7.28 1.61 10.14
C PRO A 89 -6.46 0.31 10.09
N GLN A 90 -6.22 -0.22 8.89
CA GLN A 90 -5.44 -1.45 8.72
C GLN A 90 -3.99 -1.30 9.18
N ALA A 91 -3.37 -0.14 8.96
CA ALA A 91 -2.02 0.13 9.44
C ALA A 91 -2.00 0.30 10.96
N LEU A 92 -2.97 1.03 11.53
CA LEU A 92 -3.09 1.21 12.98
C LEU A 92 -3.30 -0.10 13.73
N ALA A 93 -4.08 -1.04 13.17
CA ALA A 93 -4.28 -2.37 13.74
C ALA A 93 -2.96 -3.16 13.82
N GLN A 94 -2.08 -3.01 12.83
CA GLN A 94 -0.79 -3.71 12.79
C GLN A 94 0.23 -3.14 13.80
N VAL A 95 0.11 -1.86 14.15
CA VAL A 95 1.03 -1.17 15.07
C VAL A 95 0.44 -0.93 16.47
N GLU A 96 -0.71 -1.51 16.79
CA GLU A 96 -1.46 -1.22 18.02
C GLU A 96 -0.59 -1.36 19.28
N GLY A 97 0.16 -2.46 19.40
CA GLY A 97 1.03 -2.70 20.55
C GLY A 97 2.14 -1.66 20.70
N TYR A 98 2.65 -1.09 19.60
CA TYR A 98 3.66 -0.04 19.63
C TYR A 98 3.06 1.30 20.07
N VAL A 99 1.91 1.69 19.50
CA VAL A 99 1.22 2.93 19.86
C VAL A 99 0.76 2.90 21.32
N ARG A 100 0.25 1.76 21.82
CA ARG A 100 -0.15 1.60 23.22
C ARG A 100 1.03 1.77 24.19
N ARG A 101 2.22 1.24 23.87
CA ARG A 101 3.43 1.43 24.70
C ARG A 101 3.92 2.89 24.75
N MET A 102 3.57 3.69 23.75
CA MET A 102 3.89 5.11 23.71
C MET A 102 2.95 5.96 24.57
N GLY A 103 1.76 5.45 24.90
CA GLY A 103 0.71 6.23 25.55
C GLY A 103 0.00 7.21 24.60
N ALA A 104 0.20 7.08 23.29
CA ALA A 104 -0.47 7.92 22.29
C ALA A 104 -1.85 7.34 21.94
N ALA A 105 -2.80 8.22 21.65
CA ALA A 105 -4.12 7.84 21.14
C ALA A 105 -4.07 7.54 19.63
N ARG A 106 -4.86 6.55 19.20
CA ARG A 106 -5.03 6.23 17.78
C ARG A 106 -6.12 7.12 17.19
N GLN A 107 -5.88 7.62 15.98
CA GLN A 107 -6.88 8.34 15.21
C GLN A 107 -6.89 7.79 13.80
N GLU A 108 -7.98 7.12 13.45
CA GLU A 108 -8.20 6.58 12.11
C GLU A 108 -8.45 7.72 11.13
N VAL A 109 -7.87 7.59 9.94
CA VAL A 109 -8.09 8.51 8.82
C VAL A 109 -8.31 7.64 7.60
N ASP A 110 -9.43 7.85 6.91
CA ASP A 110 -9.70 7.25 5.62
C ASP A 110 -9.19 8.19 4.53
N ASP A 111 -8.56 7.59 3.50
CA ASP A 111 -8.19 8.27 2.25
C ASP A 111 -9.38 8.31 1.28
#